data_AF-A0A1D1WA10-F1
#
_entry.id   AF-A0A1D1WA10-F1
#
_cell.length_a   1.000
_cell.length_b   1.000
_cell.length_c   1.000
_cell.angle_alpha   90.00
_cell.angle_beta   90.00
_cell.angle_gamma   90.00
#
_symmetry.space_group_name_H-M   'P 1'
#
loop_
_entity.id
_entity.type
_entity.pdbx_description
1 polymer ?
#
loop_
_entity_poly.entity_id
_entity_poly.type
_entity_poly.pdbx_seq_one_letter_code
_entity_poly.pdbx_strand_id
1 'polypeptide(L)'
;MDKKLLVAMCEEGDIDEEELVHLSQLSEQAKMRPGDFDLDTISNQVCLEDFRFSKSQLFLLQHALEIPDIMYTDSHHIIPGMEALCLLLKRLAFPNRLCDLEKIFGRNRTVLSRCFNHTLKYVHDKFCGRLETPVQPWIDADTLELWAQAVSRKGSPYDRCVGFIDGTNIEICRSSDYATQKICYTGYKKEHDLKYTGVMAPCGIMFIMCGPEPGSFHDAKLLYRSQILTQMRESPKWTPTLESGFYLYGDQAYKSTPQVIGPIRFNASPLELACNAAMKTLRVSVEWGFGKIGTLFTFNNYPEDLKLGVQPLGMYFKVSTLLTNCHTCLNGSQTSNHFSVEPPTLLQYLENYPTDDN
;
A
#
# COMPACT_ATOMS: atom_id res chain seq x y z
N MET A 1 -27.06 17.39 -8.77
CA MET A 1 -27.62 18.76 -8.84
C MET A 1 -28.81 18.75 -9.79
N ASP A 2 -29.95 19.35 -9.41
CA ASP A 2 -31.18 19.35 -10.23
C ASP A 2 -31.04 20.32 -11.42
N LYS A 3 -31.51 19.92 -12.62
CA LYS A 3 -31.52 20.78 -13.82
C LYS A 3 -32.28 22.08 -13.57
N LYS A 4 -33.32 22.05 -12.72
CA LYS A 4 -34.06 23.27 -12.34
C LYS A 4 -33.22 24.25 -11.53
N LEU A 5 -32.34 23.74 -10.67
CA LEU A 5 -31.44 24.56 -9.87
C LEU A 5 -30.36 25.21 -10.74
N LEU A 6 -29.80 24.43 -11.68
CA LEU A 6 -28.82 24.93 -12.64
C LEU A 6 -29.38 26.04 -13.54
N VAL A 7 -30.60 25.86 -14.05
CA VAL A 7 -31.28 26.90 -14.84
C VAL A 7 -31.53 28.16 -14.00
N ALA A 8 -31.96 28.01 -12.74
CA ALA A 8 -32.14 29.15 -11.83
C ALA A 8 -30.83 29.91 -11.58
N MET A 9 -29.70 29.21 -11.36
CA MET A 9 -28.39 29.83 -11.19
C MET A 9 -27.93 30.59 -12.45
N CYS A 10 -28.26 30.08 -13.65
CA CYS A 10 -27.97 30.78 -14.90
C CYS A 10 -28.86 32.01 -15.09
N GLU A 11 -30.14 31.93 -14.71
CA GLU A 11 -31.08 33.06 -14.73
C GLU A 11 -30.71 34.15 -13.71
N GLU A 12 -30.14 33.77 -12.56
CA GLU A 12 -29.64 34.68 -11.52
C GLU A 12 -28.26 35.27 -11.85
N GLY A 13 -27.59 34.77 -12.91
CA GLY A 13 -26.28 35.24 -13.36
C GLY A 13 -25.09 34.69 -12.57
N ASP A 14 -25.32 33.68 -11.73
CA ASP A 14 -24.27 33.01 -10.95
C ASP A 14 -23.38 32.09 -11.80
N ILE A 15 -23.91 31.61 -12.93
CA ILE A 15 -23.20 30.83 -13.94
C ILE A 15 -23.60 31.31 -15.34
N ASP A 16 -22.69 31.19 -16.32
CA ASP A 16 -23.01 31.55 -17.71
C ASP A 16 -23.67 30.41 -18.51
N GLU A 17 -24.13 30.68 -19.74
CA GLU A 17 -24.79 29.68 -20.59
C GLU A 17 -23.87 28.50 -20.96
N GLU A 18 -22.56 28.74 -21.05
CA GLU A 18 -21.57 27.70 -21.38
C GLU A 18 -21.33 26.78 -20.17
N GLU A 19 -21.22 27.37 -18.98
CA GLU A 19 -21.20 26.68 -17.69
C GLU A 19 -22.49 25.93 -17.42
N LEU A 20 -23.66 26.48 -17.73
CA LEU A 20 -24.95 25.80 -17.63
C LEU A 20 -24.97 24.53 -18.49
N VAL A 21 -24.52 24.63 -19.76
CA VAL A 21 -24.46 23.47 -20.67
C VAL A 21 -23.48 22.43 -20.12
N HIS A 22 -22.31 22.86 -19.65
CA HIS A 22 -21.30 21.95 -19.11
C HIS A 22 -21.79 21.26 -17.84
N LEU A 23 -22.25 22.01 -16.83
CA LEU A 23 -22.79 21.49 -15.58
C LEU A 23 -24.04 20.63 -15.78
N SER A 24 -24.88 20.97 -16.76
CA SER A 24 -26.04 20.15 -17.13
C SER A 24 -25.62 18.80 -17.71
N GLN A 25 -24.62 18.79 -18.61
CA GLN A 25 -24.03 17.56 -19.16
C GLN A 25 -23.35 16.73 -18.07
N LEU A 26 -22.61 17.37 -17.16
CA LEU A 26 -22.01 16.72 -15.99
C LEU A 26 -23.09 16.09 -15.10
N SER A 27 -24.22 16.79 -14.88
CA SER A 27 -25.33 16.27 -14.07
C SER A 27 -26.06 15.10 -14.75
N GLU A 28 -26.20 15.10 -16.07
CA GLU A 28 -26.82 13.99 -16.81
C GLU A 28 -25.89 12.78 -16.91
N GLN A 29 -24.58 13.00 -17.03
CA GLN A 29 -23.58 11.94 -16.94
C GLN A 29 -23.45 11.37 -15.52
N ALA A 30 -23.81 12.15 -14.50
CA ALA A 30 -23.84 11.74 -13.10
C ALA A 30 -25.17 11.07 -12.65
N LYS A 31 -26.22 11.06 -13.49
CA LYS A 31 -27.46 10.35 -13.17
C LYS A 31 -27.25 8.85 -13.33
N MET A 32 -27.43 8.11 -12.23
CA MET A 32 -27.50 6.64 -12.21
C MET A 32 -28.50 6.14 -13.25
N ARG A 33 -28.01 5.41 -14.24
CA ARG A 33 -28.80 4.71 -15.26
C ARG A 33 -29.11 3.29 -14.77
N PRO A 34 -30.20 2.67 -15.25
CA PRO A 34 -30.44 1.25 -15.00
C PRO A 34 -29.23 0.41 -15.43
N GLY A 35 -28.62 -0.30 -14.47
CA GLY A 35 -27.41 -1.11 -14.67
C GLY A 35 -26.10 -0.46 -14.21
N ASP A 36 -26.12 0.80 -13.74
CA ASP A 36 -24.97 1.42 -13.10
C ASP A 36 -24.69 0.79 -11.71
N PHE A 37 -23.43 0.85 -11.27
CA PHE A 37 -22.99 0.31 -9.99
C PHE A 37 -23.71 1.00 -8.82
N ASP A 38 -24.36 0.21 -7.96
CA ASP A 38 -25.01 0.70 -6.74
C ASP A 38 -24.54 -0.08 -5.51
N LEU A 39 -23.72 0.56 -4.68
CA LEU A 39 -23.22 -0.03 -3.44
C LEU A 39 -24.35 -0.35 -2.45
N ASP A 40 -25.48 0.37 -2.48
CA ASP A 40 -26.58 0.14 -1.55
C ASP A 40 -27.27 -1.20 -1.79
N THR A 41 -27.27 -1.68 -3.04
CA THR A 41 -27.79 -3.00 -3.41
C THR A 41 -26.88 -4.16 -3.01
N ILE A 42 -25.61 -3.90 -2.68
CA ILE A 42 -24.62 -4.92 -2.35
C ILE A 42 -24.66 -5.21 -0.85
N SER A 43 -24.72 -6.50 -0.48
CA SER A 43 -24.69 -6.91 0.94
C SER A 43 -23.31 -6.72 1.55
N ASN A 44 -23.24 -6.57 2.89
CA ASN A 44 -21.95 -6.46 3.59
C ASN A 44 -21.02 -7.67 3.36
N GLN A 45 -21.59 -8.88 3.25
CA GLN A 45 -20.80 -10.09 2.98
C GLN A 45 -20.14 -10.02 1.60
N VAL A 46 -20.91 -9.61 0.58
CA VAL A 46 -20.36 -9.41 -0.77
C VAL A 46 -19.33 -8.30 -0.77
N CYS A 47 -19.51 -7.20 -0.02
CA CYS A 47 -18.48 -6.16 0.08
C CYS A 47 -17.14 -6.70 0.62
N LEU A 48 -17.17 -7.58 1.64
CA LEU A 48 -15.96 -8.20 2.16
C LEU A 48 -15.31 -9.15 1.14
N GLU A 49 -16.12 -9.93 0.42
CA GLU A 49 -15.66 -10.88 -0.61
C GLU A 49 -15.15 -10.20 -1.88
N ASP A 50 -15.65 -9.02 -2.21
CA ASP A 50 -15.32 -8.34 -3.46
C ASP A 50 -14.30 -7.21 -3.26
N PHE A 51 -14.42 -6.48 -2.17
CA PHE A 51 -13.65 -5.27 -1.93
C PHE A 51 -12.70 -5.39 -0.73
N ARG A 52 -12.82 -6.46 0.08
CA ARG A 52 -12.06 -6.68 1.33
C ARG A 52 -12.43 -5.74 2.47
N PHE A 53 -13.45 -4.92 2.30
CA PHE A 53 -13.94 -3.97 3.30
C PHE A 53 -15.45 -4.09 3.42
N SER A 54 -15.98 -3.96 4.63
CA SER A 54 -17.43 -3.82 4.84
C SER A 54 -17.96 -2.50 4.27
N LYS A 55 -19.28 -2.37 4.09
CA LYS A 55 -19.88 -1.16 3.50
C LYS A 55 -19.52 0.11 4.30
N SER A 56 -19.59 0.07 5.62
CA SER A 56 -19.20 1.21 6.48
C SER A 56 -17.72 1.56 6.35
N GLN A 57 -16.86 0.55 6.24
CA GLN A 57 -15.42 0.76 6.03
C GLN A 57 -15.11 1.37 4.66
N LEU A 58 -15.89 1.07 3.61
CA LEU A 58 -15.73 1.70 2.30
C LEU A 58 -15.97 3.21 2.37
N PHE A 59 -16.99 3.66 3.11
CA PHE A 59 -17.23 5.09 3.32
C PHE A 59 -16.11 5.76 4.11
N LEU A 60 -15.63 5.13 5.19
CA LEU A 60 -14.47 5.62 5.95
C LEU A 60 -13.21 5.70 5.08
N LEU A 61 -13.00 4.69 4.23
CA LEU A 61 -11.84 4.61 3.35
C LEU A 61 -11.91 5.65 2.23
N GLN A 62 -13.08 5.87 1.62
CA GLN A 62 -13.27 6.93 0.62
C GLN A 62 -12.94 8.30 1.21
N HIS A 63 -13.47 8.59 2.41
CA HIS A 63 -13.20 9.83 3.11
C HIS A 63 -11.72 10.00 3.44
N ALA A 64 -11.09 8.98 4.03
CA ALA A 64 -9.70 9.06 4.47
C ALA A 64 -8.68 9.06 3.33
N LEU A 65 -9.01 8.45 2.19
CA LEU A 65 -8.24 8.58 0.94
C LEU A 65 -8.57 9.87 0.18
N GLU A 66 -9.43 10.72 0.74
CA GLU A 66 -9.87 11.98 0.14
C GLU A 66 -10.36 11.77 -1.30
N ILE A 67 -11.00 10.65 -1.60
CA ILE A 67 -11.52 10.38 -2.95
C ILE A 67 -12.78 11.24 -3.12
N PRO A 68 -12.80 12.18 -4.08
CA PRO A 68 -13.93 13.09 -4.27
C PRO A 68 -15.19 12.32 -4.66
N ASP A 69 -16.37 12.89 -4.42
CA ASP A 69 -17.65 12.27 -4.78
C ASP A 69 -17.74 11.94 -6.27
N ILE A 70 -17.06 12.73 -7.11
CA ILE A 70 -16.93 12.51 -8.55
C ILE A 70 -15.45 12.63 -8.93
N MET A 71 -14.93 11.63 -9.64
CA MET A 71 -13.61 11.67 -10.26
C MET A 71 -13.71 11.94 -11.75
N TYR A 72 -12.79 12.77 -12.26
CA TYR A 72 -12.64 13.11 -13.66
C TYR A 72 -11.34 12.51 -14.18
N THR A 73 -11.44 11.53 -15.07
CA THR A 73 -10.26 10.95 -15.71
C THR A 73 -9.68 11.89 -16.77
N ASP A 74 -8.40 11.75 -17.07
CA ASP A 74 -7.71 12.50 -18.16
C ASP A 74 -8.35 12.30 -19.54
N SER A 75 -9.15 11.24 -19.71
CA SER A 75 -9.92 10.97 -20.93
C SER A 75 -11.35 11.51 -20.88
N HIS A 76 -11.64 12.44 -19.95
CA HIS A 76 -12.95 13.06 -19.71
C HIS A 76 -14.07 12.08 -19.34
N HIS A 77 -13.73 10.86 -18.90
CA HIS A 77 -14.72 9.98 -18.27
C HIS A 77 -15.01 10.43 -16.84
N ILE A 78 -16.28 10.38 -16.48
CA ILE A 78 -16.80 10.71 -15.15
C ILE A 78 -17.18 9.43 -14.43
N ILE A 79 -16.71 9.27 -13.20
CA ILE A 79 -17.05 8.13 -12.34
C ILE A 79 -17.29 8.62 -10.90
N PRO A 80 -18.37 8.17 -10.23
CA PRO A 80 -18.54 8.39 -8.80
C PRO A 80 -17.35 7.86 -7.99
N GLY A 81 -16.92 8.60 -6.98
CA GLY A 81 -15.76 8.28 -6.16
C GLY A 81 -15.86 6.90 -5.51
N MET A 82 -17.04 6.57 -4.96
CA MET A 82 -17.27 5.25 -4.36
C MET A 82 -17.20 4.12 -5.39
N GLU A 83 -17.74 4.33 -6.60
CA GLU A 83 -17.64 3.37 -7.71
C GLU A 83 -16.17 3.17 -8.10
N ALA A 84 -15.41 4.25 -8.19
CA ALA A 84 -13.99 4.24 -8.52
C ALA A 84 -13.16 3.49 -7.46
N LEU A 85 -13.43 3.72 -6.18
CA LEU A 85 -12.83 2.99 -5.07
C LEU A 85 -13.16 1.49 -5.13
N CYS A 86 -14.44 1.14 -5.33
CA CYS A 86 -14.86 -0.26 -5.45
C CYS A 86 -14.23 -0.96 -6.66
N LEU A 87 -14.07 -0.25 -7.79
CA LEU A 87 -13.38 -0.75 -8.98
C LEU A 87 -11.90 -1.02 -8.71
N LEU A 88 -11.21 -0.09 -8.03
CA LEU A 88 -9.82 -0.26 -7.60
C LEU A 88 -9.68 -1.51 -6.72
N LEU A 89 -10.51 -1.60 -5.67
CA LEU A 89 -10.48 -2.70 -4.71
C LEU A 89 -10.78 -4.04 -5.38
N LYS A 90 -11.87 -4.15 -6.15
CA LYS A 90 -12.27 -5.40 -6.84
C LYS A 90 -11.18 -5.91 -7.77
N ARG A 91 -10.51 -5.00 -8.49
CA ARG A 91 -9.48 -5.38 -9.45
C ARG A 91 -8.17 -5.79 -8.79
N LEU A 92 -7.78 -5.15 -7.68
CA LEU A 92 -6.60 -5.57 -6.91
C LEU A 92 -6.88 -6.85 -6.09
N ALA A 93 -8.12 -7.04 -5.63
CA ALA A 93 -8.53 -8.16 -4.81
C ALA A 93 -8.40 -9.51 -5.52
N PHE A 94 -8.63 -9.56 -6.84
CA PHE A 94 -8.54 -10.78 -7.64
C PHE A 94 -8.34 -10.46 -9.15
N PRO A 95 -7.62 -11.30 -9.93
CA PRO A 95 -7.45 -11.15 -11.39
C PRO A 95 -8.77 -11.32 -12.16
N ASN A 96 -9.55 -10.24 -12.20
CA ASN A 96 -10.79 -10.19 -12.97
C ASN A 96 -10.51 -9.69 -14.39
N ARG A 97 -11.05 -10.40 -15.38
CA ARG A 97 -11.10 -9.87 -16.76
C ARG A 97 -12.00 -8.64 -16.77
N LEU A 98 -11.59 -7.63 -17.54
CA LEU A 98 -12.39 -6.40 -17.68
C LEU A 98 -13.82 -6.67 -18.14
N CYS A 99 -14.06 -7.67 -19.00
CA CYS A 99 -15.41 -8.03 -19.46
C CYS A 99 -16.31 -8.61 -18.36
N ASP A 100 -15.72 -9.19 -17.31
CA ASP A 100 -16.47 -9.65 -16.14
C ASP A 100 -16.82 -8.47 -15.24
N LEU A 101 -15.94 -7.46 -15.15
CA LEU A 101 -16.22 -6.19 -14.47
C LEU A 101 -17.27 -5.34 -15.19
N GLU A 102 -17.41 -5.42 -16.52
CA GLU A 102 -18.49 -4.72 -17.26
C GLU A 102 -19.88 -5.08 -16.72
N LYS A 103 -20.07 -6.33 -16.27
CA LYS A 103 -21.35 -6.83 -15.74
C LYS A 103 -21.67 -6.29 -14.34
N ILE A 104 -20.64 -5.92 -13.58
CA ILE A 104 -20.76 -5.44 -12.19
C ILE A 104 -20.90 -3.92 -12.18
N PHE A 105 -20.10 -3.23 -12.99
CA PHE A 105 -19.99 -1.78 -12.97
C PHE A 105 -20.82 -1.08 -14.05
N GLY A 106 -21.43 -1.81 -14.98
CA GLY A 106 -22.30 -1.22 -16.02
C GLY A 106 -21.56 -0.37 -17.07
N ARG A 107 -20.22 -0.35 -17.05
CA ARG A 107 -19.39 0.46 -17.94
C ARG A 107 -18.56 -0.40 -18.86
N ASN A 108 -18.30 0.10 -20.08
CA ASN A 108 -17.42 -0.56 -21.04
C ASN A 108 -16.00 -0.76 -20.48
N ARG A 109 -15.36 -1.88 -20.83
CA ARG A 109 -14.02 -2.31 -20.41
C ARG A 109 -12.95 -1.24 -20.58
N THR A 110 -13.03 -0.45 -21.64
CA THR A 110 -12.05 0.62 -21.91
C THR A 110 -12.21 1.75 -20.89
N VAL A 111 -13.45 2.09 -20.54
CA VAL A 111 -13.76 3.08 -19.49
C VAL A 111 -13.29 2.55 -18.14
N LEU A 112 -13.63 1.30 -17.80
CA LEU A 112 -13.19 0.67 -16.55
C LEU A 112 -11.67 0.64 -16.43
N SER A 113 -10.95 0.33 -17.52
CA SER A 113 -9.50 0.35 -17.51
C SER A 113 -8.93 1.76 -17.25
N ARG A 114 -9.53 2.80 -17.82
CA ARG A 114 -9.10 4.19 -17.62
C ARG A 114 -9.40 4.66 -16.20
N CYS A 115 -10.62 4.43 -15.71
CA CYS A 115 -11.02 4.76 -14.34
C CYS A 115 -10.12 4.05 -13.32
N PHE A 116 -9.89 2.75 -13.47
CA PHE A 116 -9.00 2.00 -12.58
C PHE A 116 -7.59 2.59 -12.51
N ASN A 117 -6.95 2.86 -13.65
CA ASN A 117 -5.59 3.41 -13.67
C ASN A 117 -5.55 4.84 -13.12
N HIS A 118 -6.58 5.63 -13.37
CA HIS A 118 -6.70 6.98 -12.83
C HIS A 118 -6.84 6.96 -11.29
N THR A 119 -7.74 6.14 -10.73
CA THR A 119 -7.91 6.01 -9.27
C THR A 119 -6.67 5.42 -8.61
N LEU A 120 -6.03 4.43 -9.23
CA LEU A 120 -4.75 3.89 -8.76
C LEU A 120 -3.67 4.98 -8.69
N LYS A 121 -3.51 5.76 -9.77
CA LYS A 121 -2.53 6.85 -9.83
C LYS A 121 -2.84 7.92 -8.78
N TYR A 122 -4.12 8.29 -8.63
CA TYR A 122 -4.56 9.23 -7.59
C TYR A 122 -4.11 8.79 -6.19
N VAL A 123 -4.43 7.55 -5.80
CA VAL A 123 -4.06 7.00 -4.49
C VAL A 123 -2.54 6.87 -4.37
N HIS A 124 -1.86 6.44 -5.42
CA HIS A 124 -0.42 6.28 -5.43
C HIS A 124 0.29 7.62 -5.19
N ASP A 125 0.01 8.62 -6.03
CA ASP A 125 0.74 9.89 -6.01
C ASP A 125 0.48 10.67 -4.73
N LYS A 126 -0.74 10.59 -4.19
CA LYS A 126 -1.11 11.30 -2.97
C LYS A 126 -0.59 10.64 -1.70
N PHE A 127 -0.56 9.31 -1.63
CA PHE A 127 -0.33 8.62 -0.35
C PHE A 127 0.86 7.65 -0.34
N CYS A 128 1.30 7.09 -1.47
CA CYS A 128 2.34 6.05 -1.43
C CYS A 128 3.76 6.58 -1.15
N GLY A 129 3.99 7.89 -1.26
CA GLY A 129 5.26 8.50 -0.86
C GLY A 129 5.63 8.22 0.61
N ARG A 130 4.63 8.06 1.49
CA ARG A 130 4.88 7.71 2.89
C ARG A 130 5.47 6.32 3.08
N LEU A 131 5.27 5.39 2.14
CA LEU A 131 5.87 4.06 2.22
C LEU A 131 7.38 4.08 1.93
N GLU A 132 7.96 5.23 1.57
CA GLU A 132 9.37 5.36 1.21
C GLU A 132 10.20 6.10 2.27
N THR A 133 9.58 6.45 3.40
CA THR A 133 10.26 7.17 4.48
C THR A 133 9.95 6.57 5.86
N PRO A 134 10.98 6.34 6.70
CA PRO A 134 10.79 5.89 8.08
C PRO A 134 10.32 7.04 8.99
N VAL A 135 10.35 8.28 8.50
CA VAL A 135 9.88 9.45 9.25
C VAL A 135 8.39 9.56 8.97
N GLN A 136 7.57 9.13 9.92
CA GLN A 136 6.11 9.25 9.85
C GLN A 136 5.61 10.27 10.89
N PRO A 137 4.49 10.98 10.65
CA PRO A 137 3.89 11.85 11.65
C PRO A 137 3.50 11.08 12.93
N TRP A 138 2.89 9.91 12.74
CA TRP A 138 2.36 9.03 13.80
C TRP A 138 3.42 8.11 14.45
N ILE A 139 4.71 8.24 14.09
CA ILE A 139 5.81 7.53 14.75
C ILE A 139 6.64 8.57 15.51
N ASP A 140 6.60 8.51 16.85
CA ASP A 140 7.39 9.32 17.77
C ASP A 140 8.25 8.45 18.70
N ALA A 141 8.98 9.07 19.63
CA ALA A 141 9.87 8.37 20.55
C ALA A 141 9.12 7.38 21.45
N ASP A 142 7.93 7.76 21.94
CA ASP A 142 7.10 6.90 22.79
C ASP A 142 6.56 5.70 22.00
N THR A 143 6.22 5.88 20.73
CA THR A 143 5.82 4.82 19.81
C THR A 143 6.95 3.83 19.56
N LEU A 144 8.17 4.32 19.32
CA LEU A 144 9.34 3.46 19.13
C LEU A 144 9.71 2.70 20.41
N GLU A 145 9.63 3.35 21.56
CA GLU A 145 9.83 2.71 22.86
C GLU A 145 8.77 1.62 23.12
N LEU A 146 7.50 1.90 22.84
CA LEU A 146 6.41 0.92 22.93
C LEU A 146 6.69 -0.30 22.05
N TRP A 147 7.14 -0.09 20.81
CA TRP A 147 7.48 -1.17 19.88
C TRP A 147 8.66 -2.00 20.37
N ALA A 148 9.73 -1.36 20.83
CA ALA A 148 10.91 -2.01 21.38
C ALA A 148 10.57 -2.90 22.58
N GLN A 149 9.74 -2.37 23.50
CA GLN A 149 9.27 -3.14 24.65
C GLN A 149 8.34 -4.28 24.24
N ALA A 150 7.47 -4.09 23.23
CA ALA A 150 6.60 -5.15 22.73
C ALA A 150 7.39 -6.32 22.14
N VAL A 151 8.44 -6.02 21.37
CA VAL A 151 9.36 -7.02 20.81
C VAL A 151 10.13 -7.73 21.93
N SER A 152 10.63 -6.99 22.93
CA SER A 152 11.29 -7.53 24.11
C SER A 152 10.41 -8.49 24.90
N ARG A 153 9.14 -8.13 25.14
CA ARG A 153 8.15 -8.98 25.83
C ARG A 153 7.87 -10.30 25.12
N LYS A 154 8.14 -10.40 23.82
CA LYS A 154 7.99 -11.64 23.03
C LYS A 154 9.25 -12.51 23.03
N GLY A 155 10.25 -12.17 23.84
CA GLY A 155 11.45 -12.97 24.03
C GLY A 155 12.62 -12.53 23.14
N SER A 156 12.61 -11.29 22.64
CA SER A 156 13.78 -10.73 21.96
C SER A 156 14.94 -10.63 22.96
N PRO A 157 16.16 -11.11 22.62
CA PRO A 157 17.37 -10.88 23.40
C PRO A 157 17.85 -9.42 23.30
N TYR A 158 17.19 -8.63 22.47
CA TYR A 158 17.51 -7.24 22.21
C TYR A 158 16.36 -6.31 22.65
N ASP A 159 16.72 -5.21 23.29
CA ASP A 159 15.81 -4.27 23.94
C ASP A 159 15.40 -3.06 23.08
N ARG A 160 16.04 -2.87 21.91
CA ARG A 160 15.84 -1.70 21.03
C ARG A 160 15.35 -2.04 19.61
N CYS A 161 14.93 -3.28 19.36
CA CYS A 161 14.40 -3.69 18.07
C CYS A 161 12.95 -3.21 17.90
N VAL A 162 12.68 -2.36 16.90
CA VAL A 162 11.35 -1.74 16.69
C VAL A 162 10.59 -2.25 15.47
N GLY A 163 11.16 -3.17 14.71
CA GLY A 163 10.52 -3.72 13.53
C GLY A 163 11.42 -4.67 12.74
N PHE A 164 10.84 -5.30 11.74
CA PHE A 164 11.50 -6.35 10.96
C PHE A 164 11.54 -5.97 9.49
N ILE A 165 12.72 -6.08 8.88
CA ILE A 165 12.94 -5.76 7.46
C ILE A 165 13.19 -7.05 6.67
N ASP A 166 12.55 -7.15 5.51
CA ASP A 166 12.79 -8.27 4.59
C ASP A 166 12.47 -7.89 3.14
N GLY A 167 13.05 -8.64 2.22
CA GLY A 167 12.79 -8.54 0.79
C GLY A 167 11.64 -9.45 0.36
N THR A 168 10.93 -9.05 -0.69
CA THR A 168 9.97 -9.90 -1.37
C THR A 168 10.10 -9.77 -2.88
N ASN A 169 9.84 -10.87 -3.59
CA ASN A 169 9.86 -10.96 -5.04
C ASN A 169 8.43 -11.19 -5.52
N ILE A 170 7.97 -10.31 -6.42
CA ILE A 170 6.68 -10.41 -7.10
C ILE A 170 6.93 -10.88 -8.52
N GLU A 171 6.47 -12.09 -8.83
CA GLU A 171 6.60 -12.68 -10.16
C GLU A 171 5.79 -11.87 -11.18
N ILE A 172 6.37 -11.68 -12.36
CA ILE A 172 5.78 -10.97 -13.48
C ILE A 172 5.87 -11.79 -14.76
N CYS A 173 5.03 -11.43 -15.73
CA CYS A 173 5.12 -11.98 -17.07
C CYS A 173 6.51 -11.72 -17.66
N ARG A 174 7.02 -12.71 -18.38
CA ARG A 174 8.26 -12.57 -19.15
C ARG A 174 8.11 -11.41 -20.14
N SER A 175 8.89 -10.36 -19.95
CA SER A 175 8.94 -9.23 -20.89
C SER A 175 9.39 -9.69 -22.28
N SER A 176 8.76 -9.14 -23.33
CA SER A 176 9.22 -9.30 -24.71
C SER A 176 10.48 -8.48 -25.02
N ASP A 177 10.78 -7.47 -24.21
CA ASP A 177 12.02 -6.70 -24.30
C ASP A 177 13.17 -7.46 -23.63
N TYR A 178 14.23 -7.77 -24.40
CA TYR A 178 15.33 -8.61 -23.93
C TYR A 178 16.14 -7.98 -22.78
N ALA A 179 16.33 -6.66 -22.80
CA ALA A 179 17.07 -5.98 -21.74
C ALA A 179 16.32 -6.08 -20.39
N THR A 180 15.02 -5.76 -20.41
CA THR A 180 14.10 -5.89 -19.27
C THR A 180 14.02 -7.35 -18.79
N GLN A 181 13.88 -8.29 -19.74
CA GLN A 181 13.86 -9.71 -19.43
C GLN A 181 15.11 -10.12 -18.63
N LYS A 182 16.30 -9.74 -19.11
CA LYS A 182 17.57 -10.14 -18.50
C LYS A 182 17.75 -9.59 -17.08
N ILE A 183 17.31 -8.36 -16.80
CA ILE A 183 17.49 -7.74 -15.48
C ILE A 183 16.45 -8.23 -14.45
N CYS A 184 15.23 -8.55 -14.89
CA CYS A 184 14.17 -9.07 -14.01
C CYS A 184 14.31 -10.57 -13.72
N TYR A 185 15.03 -11.32 -14.57
CA TYR A 185 15.23 -12.76 -14.36
C TYR A 185 16.05 -13.05 -13.09
N THR A 186 15.50 -13.89 -12.22
CA THR A 186 16.20 -14.40 -11.03
C THR A 186 16.64 -15.84 -11.24
N GLY A 187 17.95 -16.10 -11.14
CA GLY A 187 18.48 -17.46 -11.22
C GLY A 187 18.08 -18.36 -10.04
N TYR A 188 17.70 -17.76 -8.90
CA TYR A 188 17.34 -18.49 -7.68
C TYR A 188 16.02 -19.25 -7.86
N LYS A 189 14.99 -18.56 -8.37
CA LYS A 189 13.65 -19.14 -8.58
C LYS A 189 13.35 -19.51 -10.04
N LYS A 190 14.20 -19.08 -10.98
CA LYS A 190 14.04 -19.29 -12.44
C LYS A 190 12.79 -18.62 -13.04
N GLU A 191 12.37 -17.51 -12.42
CA GLU A 191 11.23 -16.66 -12.81
C GLU A 191 11.71 -15.22 -13.10
N HIS A 192 10.80 -14.36 -13.57
CA HIS A 192 11.08 -12.92 -13.77
C HIS A 192 10.31 -12.14 -12.72
N ASP A 193 11.00 -11.31 -11.95
CA ASP A 193 10.39 -10.65 -10.80
C ASP A 193 10.66 -9.15 -10.75
N LEU A 194 9.78 -8.48 -10.02
CA LEU A 194 10.06 -7.20 -9.38
C LEU A 194 10.33 -7.44 -7.90
N LYS A 195 11.37 -6.79 -7.38
CA LYS A 195 11.78 -6.92 -5.99
C LYS A 195 11.40 -5.69 -5.19
N TYR A 196 10.96 -5.93 -3.95
CA TYR A 196 10.59 -4.92 -2.99
C TYR A 196 11.24 -5.20 -1.64
N THR A 197 11.43 -4.17 -0.83
CA THR A 197 11.87 -4.29 0.56
C THR A 197 10.84 -3.66 1.46
N GLY A 198 10.29 -4.44 2.40
CA GLY A 198 9.28 -4.01 3.35
C GLY A 198 9.81 -3.94 4.77
N VAL A 199 9.25 -3.04 5.58
CA VAL A 199 9.48 -3.01 7.04
C VAL A 199 8.16 -3.14 7.78
N MET A 200 8.05 -4.18 8.61
CA MET A 200 6.89 -4.47 9.44
C MET A 200 7.10 -3.95 10.86
N ALA A 201 6.17 -3.12 11.35
CA ALA A 201 6.12 -2.68 12.73
C ALA A 201 5.33 -3.66 13.62
N PRO A 202 5.58 -3.69 14.94
CA PRO A 202 4.78 -4.46 15.91
C PRO A 202 3.28 -4.15 15.88
N CYS A 203 2.88 -2.92 15.53
CA CYS A 203 1.48 -2.53 15.36
C CYS A 203 0.82 -3.12 14.09
N GLY A 204 1.56 -3.89 13.29
CA GLY A 204 1.05 -4.56 12.09
C GLY A 204 1.00 -3.71 10.82
N ILE A 205 1.54 -2.48 10.87
CA ILE A 205 1.69 -1.61 9.71
C ILE A 205 3.01 -1.92 9.00
N MET A 206 2.92 -2.16 7.69
CA MET A 206 4.06 -2.19 6.79
C MET A 206 4.40 -0.74 6.41
N PHE A 207 5.14 -0.04 7.28
CA PHE A 207 5.35 1.41 7.15
C PHE A 207 6.39 1.79 6.10
N ILE A 208 7.16 0.80 5.62
CA ILE A 208 8.05 0.95 4.47
C ILE A 208 7.73 -0.11 3.42
N MET A 209 7.72 0.29 2.15
CA MET A 209 7.66 -0.57 0.98
C MET A 209 8.41 0.06 -0.20
N CYS A 210 9.73 -0.15 -0.24
CA CYS A 210 10.59 0.37 -1.30
C CYS A 210 10.68 -0.59 -2.48
N GLY A 211 10.93 -0.02 -3.66
CA GLY A 211 10.90 -0.72 -4.96
C GLY A 211 9.89 -0.06 -5.91
N PRO A 212 9.53 -0.71 -7.02
CA PRO A 212 10.12 -1.96 -7.53
C PRO A 212 11.56 -1.76 -8.00
N GLU A 213 12.40 -2.77 -7.76
CA GLU A 213 13.72 -2.91 -8.37
C GLU A 213 13.79 -4.25 -9.14
N PRO A 214 14.75 -4.46 -10.05
CA PRO A 214 14.85 -5.72 -10.78
C PRO A 214 14.98 -6.93 -9.83
N GLY A 215 14.25 -8.01 -10.11
CA GLY A 215 14.21 -9.26 -9.34
C GLY A 215 15.56 -9.90 -9.02
N SER A 216 16.56 -9.66 -9.87
CA SER A 216 17.94 -10.13 -9.72
C SER A 216 18.72 -9.41 -8.61
N PHE A 217 18.24 -8.30 -8.07
CA PHE A 217 18.98 -7.52 -7.08
C PHE A 217 18.96 -8.21 -5.70
N HIS A 218 20.11 -8.16 -5.01
CA HIS A 218 20.20 -8.59 -3.61
C HIS A 218 19.50 -7.59 -2.68
N ASP A 219 18.96 -8.08 -1.55
CA ASP A 219 18.23 -7.27 -0.57
C ASP A 219 19.07 -6.10 -0.02
N ALA A 220 20.36 -6.35 0.23
CA ALA A 220 21.30 -5.31 0.65
C ALA A 220 21.44 -4.18 -0.39
N LYS A 221 21.33 -4.49 -1.69
CA LYS A 221 21.40 -3.49 -2.76
C LYS A 221 20.12 -2.65 -2.79
N LEU A 222 18.95 -3.27 -2.62
CA LEU A 222 17.68 -2.54 -2.49
C LEU A 222 17.72 -1.59 -1.29
N LEU A 223 18.15 -2.09 -0.13
CA LEU A 223 18.25 -1.29 1.09
C LEU A 223 19.18 -0.09 0.89
N TYR A 224 20.35 -0.29 0.28
CA TYR A 224 21.27 0.81 -0.02
C TYR A 224 20.62 1.86 -0.94
N ARG A 225 19.92 1.43 -2.00
CA ARG A 225 19.30 2.34 -2.97
C ARG A 225 18.11 3.10 -2.40
N SER A 226 17.36 2.49 -1.49
CA SER A 226 16.18 3.08 -0.85
C SER A 226 16.44 4.31 0.01
N GLN A 227 17.69 4.55 0.43
CA GLN A 227 18.07 5.60 1.39
C GLN A 227 17.39 5.52 2.76
N ILE A 228 16.65 4.45 3.10
CA ILE A 228 15.96 4.31 4.39
C ILE A 228 16.94 4.48 5.56
N LEU A 229 18.12 3.84 5.48
CA LEU A 229 19.12 3.92 6.55
C LEU A 229 19.70 5.33 6.72
N THR A 230 19.82 6.07 5.62
CA THR A 230 20.25 7.48 5.63
C THR A 230 19.19 8.32 6.33
N GLN A 231 17.92 8.17 5.94
CA GLN A 231 16.79 8.88 6.55
C GLN A 231 16.63 8.57 8.05
N MET A 232 16.81 7.31 8.46
CA MET A 232 16.83 6.92 9.88
C MET A 232 18.00 7.59 10.62
N ARG A 233 19.18 7.65 10.02
CA ARG A 233 20.36 8.26 10.66
C ARG A 233 20.20 9.76 10.86
N GLU A 234 19.60 10.44 9.88
CA GLU A 234 19.46 11.90 9.87
C GLU A 234 18.23 12.38 10.67
N SER A 235 17.31 11.47 11.01
CA SER A 235 16.11 11.81 11.77
C SER A 235 16.38 11.86 13.27
N PRO A 236 16.03 12.97 13.96
CA PRO A 236 16.10 13.05 15.42
C PRO A 236 15.27 11.99 16.14
N LYS A 237 14.20 11.49 15.50
CA LYS A 237 13.33 10.45 16.05
C LYS A 237 14.00 9.08 16.12
N TRP A 238 14.91 8.81 15.18
CA TRP A 238 15.60 7.54 15.02
C TRP A 238 17.06 7.61 15.52
N THR A 239 17.42 8.70 16.22
CA THR A 239 18.81 9.07 16.51
C THR A 239 19.63 7.90 17.08
N PRO A 240 20.72 7.51 16.40
CA PRO A 240 21.50 6.35 16.77
C PRO A 240 22.61 6.72 17.76
N THR A 241 22.60 6.11 18.94
CA THR A 241 23.87 5.65 19.53
C THR A 241 23.87 4.13 19.53
N LEU A 242 25.05 3.50 19.53
CA LEU A 242 25.15 2.03 19.61
C LEU A 242 24.47 1.45 20.87
N GLU A 243 24.28 2.27 21.90
CA GLU A 243 23.74 1.88 23.20
C GLU A 243 22.27 2.29 23.40
N SER A 244 21.77 3.30 22.67
CA SER A 244 20.43 3.87 22.90
C SER A 244 19.55 3.99 21.66
N GLY A 245 20.08 3.72 20.47
CA GLY A 245 19.37 3.88 19.20
C GLY A 245 18.39 2.73 18.93
N PHE A 246 17.20 3.08 18.42
CA PHE A 246 16.27 2.09 17.87
C PHE A 246 16.74 1.57 16.52
N TYR A 247 16.50 0.28 16.25
CA TYR A 247 16.91 -0.35 15.01
C TYR A 247 15.90 -1.38 14.50
N LEU A 248 16.04 -1.73 13.23
CA LEU A 248 15.28 -2.82 12.60
C LEU A 248 16.09 -4.11 12.62
N TYR A 249 15.40 -5.25 12.68
CA TYR A 249 16.05 -6.55 12.56
C TYR A 249 15.79 -7.18 11.19
N GLY A 250 16.87 -7.51 10.47
CA GLY A 250 16.84 -8.09 9.14
C GLY A 250 17.17 -9.57 9.12
N ASP A 251 16.92 -10.20 7.98
CA ASP A 251 17.46 -11.52 7.69
C ASP A 251 19.01 -11.46 7.56
N GLN A 252 19.61 -12.61 7.27
CA GLN A 252 21.05 -12.69 7.11
C GLN A 252 21.58 -11.80 5.97
N ALA A 253 20.82 -11.56 4.90
CA ALA A 253 21.29 -10.82 3.73
C ALA A 253 21.64 -9.35 4.06
N TYR A 254 21.11 -8.80 5.16
CA TYR A 254 21.42 -7.46 5.64
C TYR A 254 22.72 -7.41 6.45
N LYS A 255 23.60 -6.47 6.10
CA LYS A 255 24.80 -6.18 6.90
C LYS A 255 24.40 -5.38 8.13
N SER A 256 24.91 -5.77 9.30
CA SER A 256 24.66 -5.03 10.53
C SER A 256 25.22 -3.61 10.48
N THR A 257 24.37 -2.64 10.79
CA THR A 257 24.65 -1.21 10.97
C THR A 257 23.93 -0.75 12.25
N PRO A 258 24.15 0.48 12.76
CA PRO A 258 23.38 0.99 13.90
C PRO A 258 21.87 1.08 13.63
N GLN A 259 21.42 1.08 12.36
CA GLN A 259 20.01 1.18 11.98
C GLN A 259 19.36 -0.19 11.70
N VAL A 260 20.14 -1.18 11.28
CA VAL A 260 19.65 -2.54 10.96
C VAL A 260 20.61 -3.57 11.51
N ILE A 261 20.12 -4.51 12.31
CA ILE A 261 20.90 -5.63 12.83
C ILE A 261 20.48 -6.92 12.13
N GLY A 262 21.47 -7.70 11.68
CA GLY A 262 21.28 -9.04 11.17
C GLY A 262 21.85 -10.11 12.11
N PRO A 263 21.54 -11.39 11.90
CA PRO A 263 22.07 -12.49 12.69
C PRO A 263 23.59 -12.61 12.58
N ILE A 264 24.22 -13.07 13.67
CA ILE A 264 25.67 -13.35 13.68
C ILE A 264 25.93 -14.65 12.89
N ARG A 265 26.74 -14.54 11.83
CA ARG A 265 26.91 -15.61 10.83
C ARG A 265 28.07 -16.55 11.09
N PHE A 266 29.20 -16.01 11.51
CA PHE A 266 30.46 -16.74 11.58
C PHE A 266 30.91 -16.82 13.03
N ASN A 267 31.36 -18.01 13.44
CA ASN A 267 31.88 -18.28 14.78
C ASN A 267 30.91 -17.87 15.91
N ALA A 268 29.60 -17.97 15.65
CA ALA A 268 28.58 -17.67 16.65
C ALA A 268 28.69 -18.66 17.83
N SER A 269 28.85 -18.10 19.02
CA SER A 269 28.79 -18.80 20.29
C SER A 269 27.40 -19.43 20.51
N PRO A 270 27.27 -20.41 21.42
CA PRO A 270 25.97 -20.99 21.78
C PRO A 270 24.92 -19.94 22.20
N LEU A 271 25.35 -18.87 22.87
CA LEU A 271 24.48 -17.76 23.25
C LEU A 271 23.99 -16.98 22.02
N GLU A 272 24.88 -16.65 21.09
CA GLU A 272 24.53 -15.92 19.87
C GLU A 272 23.61 -16.76 18.96
N LEU A 273 23.81 -18.08 18.91
CA LEU A 273 22.89 -18.99 18.21
C LEU A 273 21.50 -19.00 18.85
N ALA A 274 21.40 -18.98 20.18
CA ALA A 274 20.13 -18.84 20.87
C ALA A 274 19.47 -17.48 20.58
N CYS A 275 20.24 -16.39 20.56
CA CYS A 275 19.76 -15.06 20.18
C CYS A 275 19.24 -15.03 18.73
N ASN A 276 19.99 -15.59 17.78
CA ASN A 276 19.59 -15.71 16.38
C ASN A 276 18.29 -16.52 16.24
N ALA A 277 18.14 -17.62 16.99
CA ALA A 277 16.94 -18.44 16.98
C ALA A 277 15.72 -17.67 17.50
N ALA A 278 15.87 -16.93 18.61
CA ALA A 278 14.81 -16.08 19.16
C ALA A 278 14.36 -15.01 18.15
N MET A 279 15.31 -14.28 17.55
CA MET A 279 14.98 -13.25 16.58
C MET A 279 14.39 -13.79 15.28
N LYS A 280 14.84 -14.97 14.82
CA LYS A 280 14.23 -15.64 13.65
C LYS A 280 12.74 -15.90 13.87
N THR A 281 12.33 -16.32 15.06
CA THR A 281 10.91 -16.55 15.40
C THR A 281 10.10 -15.26 15.39
N LEU A 282 10.66 -14.12 15.83
CA LEU A 282 9.95 -12.84 15.84
C LEU A 282 9.88 -12.20 14.43
N ARG A 283 10.95 -12.38 13.65
CA ARG A 283 11.08 -11.84 12.29
C ARG A 283 10.01 -12.35 11.34
N VAL A 284 9.45 -13.55 11.57
CA VAL A 284 8.36 -14.13 10.76
C VAL A 284 7.16 -13.18 10.60
N SER A 285 7.00 -12.20 11.50
CA SER A 285 5.96 -11.17 11.39
C SER A 285 6.03 -10.33 10.12
N VAL A 286 7.21 -10.12 9.53
CA VAL A 286 7.33 -9.45 8.22
C VAL A 286 6.72 -10.30 7.10
N GLU A 287 6.88 -11.62 7.18
CA GLU A 287 6.31 -12.58 6.23
C GLU A 287 4.78 -12.63 6.36
N TRP A 288 4.23 -12.51 7.59
CA TRP A 288 2.80 -12.33 7.80
C TRP A 288 2.28 -11.05 7.12
N GLY A 289 3.08 -9.98 7.11
CA GLY A 289 2.80 -8.75 6.39
C GLY A 289 2.63 -8.96 4.89
N PHE A 290 3.65 -9.53 4.24
CA PHE A 290 3.59 -9.87 2.83
C PHE A 290 2.44 -10.83 2.51
N GLY A 291 2.23 -11.84 3.36
CA GLY A 291 1.12 -12.77 3.25
C GLY A 291 -0.24 -12.08 3.30
N LYS A 292 -0.42 -11.09 4.19
CA LYS A 292 -1.66 -10.29 4.27
C LYS A 292 -1.89 -9.49 3.00
N ILE A 293 -0.86 -8.85 2.45
CA ILE A 293 -0.96 -8.11 1.17
C ILE A 293 -1.42 -9.05 0.05
N GLY A 294 -0.80 -10.22 -0.08
CA GLY A 294 -1.16 -11.21 -1.11
C GLY A 294 -2.57 -11.82 -0.92
N THR A 295 -3.01 -11.98 0.33
CA THR A 295 -4.34 -12.51 0.66
C THR A 295 -5.44 -11.49 0.34
N LEU A 296 -5.23 -10.23 0.69
CA LEU A 296 -6.20 -9.17 0.41
C LEU A 296 -6.22 -8.82 -1.08
N PHE A 297 -5.04 -8.71 -1.70
CA PHE A 297 -4.86 -8.20 -3.06
C PHE A 297 -4.09 -9.18 -3.94
N THR A 298 -4.74 -10.32 -4.22
CA THR A 298 -4.18 -11.45 -4.96
C THR A 298 -3.81 -11.12 -6.41
N PHE A 299 -4.31 -10.03 -6.98
CA PHE A 299 -3.91 -9.61 -8.32
C PHE A 299 -2.40 -9.40 -8.46
N ASN A 300 -1.73 -9.00 -7.37
CA ASN A 300 -0.26 -8.86 -7.35
C ASN A 300 0.48 -10.21 -7.42
N ASN A 301 -0.21 -11.33 -7.23
CA ASN A 301 0.36 -12.68 -7.30
C ASN A 301 -0.16 -13.47 -8.50
N TYR A 302 -0.58 -12.76 -9.57
CA TYR A 302 -1.09 -13.37 -10.79
C TYR A 302 -0.20 -13.00 -11.99
N PRO A 303 1.00 -13.62 -12.11
CA PRO A 303 2.05 -13.20 -13.03
C PRO A 303 1.61 -13.18 -14.50
N GLU A 304 0.64 -14.01 -14.88
CA GLU A 304 0.09 -14.08 -16.24
C GLU A 304 -0.48 -12.74 -16.73
N ASP A 305 -1.01 -11.90 -15.83
CA ASP A 305 -1.52 -10.55 -16.14
C ASP A 305 -0.65 -9.40 -15.63
N LEU A 306 0.53 -9.67 -15.06
CA LEU A 306 1.46 -8.63 -14.60
C LEU A 306 2.51 -8.35 -15.68
N LYS A 307 2.17 -7.45 -16.62
CA LYS A 307 3.01 -7.15 -17.79
C LYS A 307 3.78 -5.84 -17.62
N LEU A 308 5.07 -5.96 -17.28
CA LEU A 308 5.97 -4.82 -17.14
C LEU A 308 6.13 -4.10 -18.49
N GLY A 309 6.10 -2.77 -18.47
CA GLY A 309 6.14 -1.92 -19.67
C GLY A 309 4.78 -1.67 -20.32
N VAL A 310 3.75 -2.42 -19.92
CA VAL A 310 2.35 -2.19 -20.32
C VAL A 310 1.52 -1.63 -19.17
N GLN A 311 1.79 -2.09 -17.96
CA GLN A 311 1.07 -1.72 -16.74
C GLN A 311 1.99 -1.10 -15.69
N PRO A 312 1.47 -0.21 -14.82
CA PRO A 312 2.24 0.38 -13.73
C PRO A 312 2.35 -0.58 -12.53
N LEU A 313 3.03 -1.72 -12.72
CA LEU A 313 3.12 -2.80 -11.71
C LEU A 313 3.66 -2.31 -10.35
N GLY A 314 4.60 -1.35 -10.38
CA GLY A 314 5.11 -0.71 -9.18
C GLY A 314 4.02 -0.03 -8.34
N MET A 315 3.06 0.62 -9.00
CA MET A 315 1.92 1.25 -8.33
C MET A 315 0.96 0.21 -7.76
N TYR A 316 0.71 -0.91 -8.47
CA TYR A 316 -0.20 -1.96 -7.99
C TYR A 316 0.23 -2.46 -6.61
N PHE A 317 1.51 -2.81 -6.45
CA PHE A 317 1.98 -3.39 -5.20
C PHE A 317 2.04 -2.36 -4.05
N LYS A 318 2.45 -1.11 -4.33
CA LYS A 318 2.48 -0.04 -3.32
C LYS A 318 1.08 0.35 -2.86
N VAL A 319 0.14 0.54 -3.79
CA VAL A 319 -1.26 0.84 -3.45
C VAL A 319 -1.87 -0.34 -2.69
N SER A 320 -1.59 -1.58 -3.08
CA SER A 320 -2.06 -2.76 -2.33
C SER A 320 -1.47 -2.82 -0.92
N THR A 321 -0.22 -2.40 -0.73
CA THR A 321 0.39 -2.27 0.60
C THR A 321 -0.30 -1.18 1.43
N LEU A 322 -0.49 0.01 0.86
CA LEU A 322 -1.21 1.12 1.50
C LEU A 322 -2.61 0.68 1.94
N LEU A 323 -3.38 0.06 1.04
CA LEU A 323 -4.74 -0.41 1.34
C LEU A 323 -4.73 -1.55 2.38
N THR A 324 -3.70 -2.40 2.39
CA THR A 324 -3.52 -3.42 3.44
C THR A 324 -3.27 -2.76 4.80
N ASN A 325 -2.50 -1.68 4.85
CA ASN A 325 -2.30 -0.89 6.06
C ASN A 325 -3.61 -0.22 6.52
N CYS A 326 -4.40 0.35 5.60
CA CYS A 326 -5.74 0.87 5.92
C CYS A 326 -6.65 -0.23 6.50
N HIS A 327 -6.62 -1.43 5.91
CA HIS A 327 -7.32 -2.59 6.45
C HIS A 327 -6.80 -2.97 7.85
N THR A 328 -5.49 -2.90 8.10
CA THR A 328 -4.93 -3.10 9.45
C THR A 328 -5.43 -2.06 10.43
N CYS A 329 -5.47 -0.77 10.08
CA CYS A 329 -5.99 0.29 10.96
C CYS A 329 -7.46 0.04 11.37
N LEU A 330 -8.25 -0.56 10.48
CA LEU A 330 -9.68 -0.80 10.70
C LEU A 330 -10.01 -2.14 11.36
N ASN A 331 -9.13 -3.14 11.25
CA ASN A 331 -9.44 -4.53 11.64
C ASN A 331 -8.32 -5.23 12.45
N GLY A 332 -7.20 -4.57 12.68
CA GLY A 332 -5.99 -5.18 13.21
C GLY A 332 -5.32 -6.15 12.21
N SER A 333 -4.39 -6.94 12.73
CA SER A 333 -3.61 -7.91 11.97
C SER A 333 -3.11 -9.04 12.88
N GLN A 334 -2.62 -10.13 12.27
CA GLN A 334 -1.91 -11.16 13.03
C GLN A 334 -0.71 -10.59 13.80
N THR A 335 0.03 -9.67 13.19
CA THR A 335 1.21 -9.01 13.80
C THR A 335 0.82 -8.15 15.00
N SER A 336 -0.18 -7.27 14.85
CA SER A 336 -0.67 -6.41 15.95
C SER A 336 -1.16 -7.25 17.13
N ASN A 337 -1.88 -8.33 16.87
CA ASN A 337 -2.34 -9.28 17.88
C ASN A 337 -1.16 -10.00 18.55
N HIS A 338 -0.17 -10.44 17.76
CA HIS A 338 1.00 -11.14 18.26
C HIS A 338 1.82 -10.28 19.22
N PHE A 339 2.08 -9.01 18.88
CA PHE A 339 2.85 -8.10 19.73
C PHE A 339 1.99 -7.35 20.77
N SER A 340 0.67 -7.44 20.66
CA SER A 340 -0.29 -6.71 21.50
C SER A 340 -0.07 -5.19 21.43
N VAL A 341 0.06 -4.68 20.21
CA VAL A 341 0.23 -3.26 19.89
C VAL A 341 -0.84 -2.86 18.89
N GLU A 342 -1.68 -1.91 19.25
CA GLU A 342 -2.73 -1.41 18.35
C GLU A 342 -2.13 -0.61 17.19
N PRO A 343 -2.68 -0.73 15.97
CA PRO A 343 -2.33 0.15 14.86
C PRO A 343 -2.80 1.60 15.13
N PRO A 344 -2.20 2.59 14.45
CA PRO A 344 -2.77 3.94 14.42
C PRO A 344 -4.20 3.90 13.84
N THR A 345 -4.99 4.93 14.16
CA THR A 345 -6.27 5.11 13.48
C THR A 345 -6.06 5.33 11.97
N LEU A 346 -7.09 5.06 11.17
CA LEU A 346 -7.03 5.24 9.72
C LEU A 346 -6.59 6.67 9.32
N LEU A 347 -7.11 7.69 10.02
CA LEU A 347 -6.77 9.09 9.76
C LEU A 347 -5.34 9.43 10.18
N GLN A 348 -4.87 8.96 11.33
CA GLN A 348 -3.47 9.15 11.76
C GLN A 348 -2.49 8.49 10.79
N TYR A 349 -2.81 7.29 10.29
CA TYR A 349 -1.98 6.63 9.28
C TYR A 349 -1.96 7.42 7.96
N LEU A 350 -3.11 7.96 7.57
CA LEU A 350 -3.26 8.68 6.30
C LEU A 350 -2.98 10.18 6.39
N GLU A 351 -2.57 10.69 7.56
CA GLU A 351 -2.22 12.08 7.78
C GLU A 351 -1.10 12.50 6.83
N ASN A 352 -1.31 13.62 6.14
CA ASN A 352 -0.29 14.19 5.26
C ASN A 352 0.83 14.79 6.11
N TYR A 353 2.05 14.77 5.58
CA TYR A 353 3.13 15.56 6.17
C TYR A 353 2.72 17.03 6.11
N PRO A 354 2.94 17.84 7.17
CA PRO A 354 2.88 19.27 7.00
C PRO A 354 3.81 19.62 5.83
N THR A 355 3.24 20.19 4.77
CA THR A 355 4.05 20.84 3.76
C THR A 355 4.74 21.99 4.48
N ASP A 356 6.07 22.06 4.40
CA ASP A 356 6.77 23.30 4.71
C ASP A 356 6.22 24.33 3.72
N ASP A 357 5.22 25.10 4.15
CA ASP A 357 4.73 26.26 3.41
C ASP A 357 5.91 27.23 3.29
N ASN A 358 6.52 27.27 2.11
CA ASN A 358 7.49 28.27 1.68
C ASN A 358 6.93 29.06 0.51
#